data_AF-A0A0F9Z983-F1
#
_entry.id   AF-A0A0F9Z983-F1
#
_cell.length_a   1.000
_cell.length_b   1.000
_cell.length_c   1.000
_cell.angle_alpha   90.00
_cell.angle_beta   90.00
_cell.angle_gamma   90.00
#
_symmetry.space_group_name_H-M   'P 1'
#
loop_
_entity.id
_entity.type
_entity.pdbx_description
1 polymer ?
#
loop_
_entity_poly.entity_id
_entity_poly.type
_entity_poly.pdbx_seq_one_letter_code
_entity_poly.pdbx_strand_id
1 'polypeptide(L)'
;MVKIGGEGIGVQFDETAICNGELIPNPSSTLDNKPNVQWFVGGVEEGSCKNFVLKLVSNIKVPTILDMFEKHVVFGSIIVTDGYPSYPGVVTLFGSFLEW
;
A
#
# COMPACT_ATOMS: atom_id res chain seq x y z
N MET A 1 -8.54 -8.76 13.55
CA MET A 1 -7.18 -8.25 13.27
C MET A 1 -7.18 -6.79 13.68
N VAL A 2 -6.16 -6.30 14.39
CA VAL A 2 -6.09 -4.88 14.76
C VAL A 2 -5.70 -4.09 13.50
N LYS A 3 -6.42 -3.00 13.22
CA LYS A 3 -6.08 -2.06 12.15
C LYS A 3 -4.94 -1.15 12.62
N ILE A 4 -4.13 -0.69 11.68
CA ILE A 4 -3.02 0.26 11.95
C ILE A 4 -3.47 1.70 11.68
N GLY A 5 -2.82 2.65 12.34
CA GLY A 5 -3.11 4.08 12.22
C GLY A 5 -4.20 4.57 13.18
N GLY A 6 -4.70 5.76 12.89
CA GLY A 6 -5.66 6.51 13.70
C GLY A 6 -5.59 8.00 13.37
N GLU A 7 -6.51 8.78 13.92
CA GLU A 7 -6.51 10.23 13.76
C GLU A 7 -5.16 10.83 14.20
N GLY A 8 -4.51 11.57 13.30
CA GLY A 8 -3.19 12.17 13.53
C GLY A 8 -2.01 11.18 13.52
N ILE A 9 -2.23 9.90 13.18
CA ILE A 9 -1.17 8.90 13.07
C ILE A 9 -0.87 8.63 11.60
N GLY A 10 0.41 8.75 11.24
CA GLY A 10 0.95 8.37 9.94
C GLY A 10 0.98 6.86 9.73
N VAL A 11 0.62 6.43 8.53
CA VAL A 11 0.85 5.07 8.05
C VAL A 11 1.57 5.15 6.73
N GLN A 12 2.82 4.71 6.72
CA GLN A 12 3.67 4.69 5.53
C GLN A 12 3.32 3.47 4.69
N PHE A 13 2.99 3.69 3.42
CA PHE A 13 2.71 2.65 2.44
C PHE A 13 3.75 2.63 1.33
N ASP A 14 4.13 1.41 0.94
CA ASP A 14 5.05 1.15 -0.15
C ASP A 14 4.66 -0.17 -0.86
N GLU A 15 5.08 -0.31 -2.12
CA GLU A 15 4.82 -1.47 -2.94
C GLU A 15 6.03 -1.97 -3.69
N THR A 16 6.12 -3.29 -3.86
CA THR A 16 7.20 -3.90 -4.62
C THR A 16 6.70 -5.10 -5.41
N ALA A 17 7.12 -5.19 -6.68
CA ALA A 17 6.80 -6.31 -7.54
C ALA A 17 7.69 -7.51 -7.23
N ILE A 18 7.10 -8.71 -7.24
CA ILE A 18 7.81 -9.99 -7.21
C ILE A 18 7.42 -10.80 -8.45
N CYS A 19 8.42 -11.35 -9.14
CA CYS A 19 8.23 -12.25 -10.27
C CYS A 19 8.56 -13.68 -9.88
N ASN A 20 7.73 -14.62 -10.31
CA ASN A 20 8.12 -16.03 -10.30
C ASN A 20 8.90 -16.38 -11.57
N GLY A 21 10.10 -16.96 -11.41
CA GLY A 21 10.93 -17.45 -12.52
C GLY A 21 11.84 -16.40 -13.17
N GLU A 22 11.84 -15.15 -12.69
CA GLU A 22 12.68 -14.07 -13.20
C GLU A 22 13.05 -13.12 -12.05
N LEU A 23 14.30 -12.66 -12.02
CA LEU A 23 14.72 -11.58 -11.12
C LEU A 23 14.43 -10.23 -11.78
N ILE A 24 13.71 -9.35 -11.08
CA ILE A 24 13.40 -8.01 -11.57
C ILE A 24 14.46 -7.03 -11.02
N PRO A 25 15.21 -6.31 -11.88
CA PRO A 25 16.22 -5.37 -11.42
C PRO A 25 15.63 -4.06 -10.87
N ASN A 26 14.42 -3.69 -11.29
CA ASN A 26 13.71 -2.51 -10.82
C ASN A 26 12.23 -2.85 -10.55
N PRO A 27 11.90 -3.36 -9.34
CA PRO A 27 10.56 -3.79 -8.99
C PRO A 27 9.49 -2.70 -9.10
N SER A 28 9.78 -1.47 -8.67
CA SER A 28 8.81 -0.37 -8.60
C SER A 28 8.35 0.13 -9.98
N SER A 29 9.13 -0.10 -11.04
CA SER A 29 8.75 0.24 -12.41
C SER A 29 8.12 -0.93 -13.19
N THR A 30 7.78 -2.03 -12.51
CA THR A 30 7.19 -3.21 -13.15
C THR A 30 5.76 -2.93 -13.60
N LEU A 31 5.38 -3.43 -14.78
CA LEU A 31 4.00 -3.34 -15.26
C LEU A 31 3.12 -4.39 -14.58
N ASP A 32 1.92 -4.00 -14.16
CA ASP A 32 0.91 -4.90 -13.57
C ASP A 32 0.58 -6.11 -14.46
N ASN A 33 0.65 -5.95 -15.78
CA ASN A 33 0.26 -6.98 -16.74
C ASN A 33 1.42 -7.89 -17.17
N LYS A 34 2.62 -7.71 -16.61
CA LYS A 34 3.75 -8.62 -16.89
C LYS A 34 3.40 -10.02 -16.35
N PRO A 35 3.58 -11.09 -17.15
CA PRO A 35 3.30 -12.45 -16.70
C PRO A 35 4.10 -12.80 -15.44
N ASN A 36 3.48 -13.60 -14.56
CA ASN A 36 4.08 -14.09 -13.32
C ASN A 36 4.48 -13.00 -12.30
N VAL A 37 3.97 -11.77 -12.46
CA VAL A 37 4.11 -10.71 -11.45
C VAL A 37 3.01 -10.81 -10.40
N GLN A 38 3.42 -10.66 -9.15
CA GLN A 38 2.57 -10.33 -8.02
C GLN A 38 3.16 -9.11 -7.32
N TRP A 39 2.39 -8.45 -6.47
CA TRP A 39 2.83 -7.27 -5.74
C TRP A 39 2.74 -7.52 -4.26
N PHE A 40 3.78 -7.13 -3.52
CA PHE A 40 3.64 -6.87 -2.11
C PHE A 40 3.25 -5.41 -1.91
N VAL A 41 2.22 -5.17 -1.12
CA VAL A 41 1.89 -3.84 -0.59
C VAL A 41 2.01 -3.92 0.92
N GLY A 42 2.86 -3.05 1.47
CA GLY A 42 3.17 -2.98 2.89
C GLY A 42 2.72 -1.65 3.47
N GLY A 43 2.24 -1.67 4.71
CA GLY A 43 1.93 -0.48 5.49
C GLY A 43 2.57 -0.56 6.87
N VAL A 44 3.23 0.48 7.34
CA VAL A 44 3.84 0.55 8.67
C VAL A 44 3.30 1.77 9.40
N GLU A 45 2.80 1.56 10.62
CA GLU A 45 2.37 2.65 11.49
C GLU A 45 3.58 3.45 11.98
N GLU A 46 3.52 4.76 11.83
CA GLU A 46 4.57 5.66 12.25
C GLU A 46 4.83 5.53 13.76
N GLY A 47 6.11 5.48 14.14
CA GLY A 47 6.54 5.33 15.53
C GLY A 47 6.37 3.91 16.10
N SER A 48 5.83 2.95 15.34
CA SER A 48 5.66 1.56 15.78
C SER A 48 6.47 0.58 14.94
N CYS A 49 7.38 -0.17 15.57
CA CYS A 49 8.14 -1.22 14.88
C CYS A 49 7.37 -2.55 14.74
N LYS A 50 6.16 -2.67 15.29
CA LYS A 50 5.41 -3.93 15.36
C LYS A 50 4.04 -3.87 14.67
N ASN A 51 3.51 -2.67 14.46
CA ASN A 51 2.23 -2.48 13.80
C ASN A 51 2.45 -2.28 12.31
N PHE A 52 2.40 -3.37 11.57
CA PHE A 52 2.50 -3.35 10.12
C PHE A 52 1.50 -4.30 9.47
N VAL A 53 1.21 -4.03 8.21
CA VAL A 53 0.49 -4.93 7.30
C VAL A 53 1.41 -5.22 6.12
N LEU A 54 1.41 -6.47 5.66
CA LEU A 54 2.05 -6.86 4.40
C LEU A 54 1.11 -7.81 3.67
N LYS A 55 0.75 -7.47 2.43
CA LYS A 55 -0.19 -8.24 1.62
C LYS A 55 0.36 -8.50 0.23
N LEU A 56 0.19 -9.75 -0.21
CA LEU A 56 0.36 -10.11 -1.60
C LEU A 56 -0.94 -9.79 -2.35
N VAL A 57 -0.84 -9.00 -3.42
CA VAL A 57 -1.96 -8.59 -4.27
C VAL A 57 -1.62 -8.81 -5.73
N SER A 58 -2.65 -8.93 -6.57
CA SER A 58 -2.48 -9.20 -8.01
C SER A 58 -2.10 -7.97 -8.84
N ASN A 59 -2.34 -6.77 -8.33
CA ASN A 59 -2.04 -5.48 -8.98
C ASN A 59 -2.08 -4.36 -7.93
N ILE A 60 -1.55 -3.19 -8.28
CA ILE A 60 -1.54 -2.00 -7.42
C ILE A 60 -2.51 -0.92 -7.92
N LYS A 61 -3.67 -1.33 -8.43
CA LYS A 61 -4.74 -0.42 -8.85
C LYS A 61 -5.59 0.03 -7.66
N VAL A 62 -6.26 1.17 -7.84
CA VAL A 62 -7.13 1.81 -6.83
C VAL A 62 -8.06 0.82 -6.11
N PRO A 63 -8.83 -0.06 -6.80
CA PRO A 63 -9.75 -0.96 -6.08
C PRO A 63 -9.04 -1.93 -5.15
N THR A 64 -7.85 -2.41 -5.55
CA THR A 64 -7.07 -3.38 -4.78
C THR A 64 -6.45 -2.76 -3.54
N ILE A 65 -5.89 -1.55 -3.67
CA ILE A 65 -5.30 -0.83 -2.53
C ILE A 65 -6.41 -0.31 -1.61
N LEU A 66 -7.55 0.12 -2.14
CA LEU A 66 -8.71 0.53 -1.35
C LEU A 66 -9.24 -0.61 -0.46
N ASP A 67 -9.42 -1.81 -1.02
CA ASP A 67 -9.80 -3.01 -0.25
C ASP A 67 -8.80 -3.30 0.89
N MET A 68 -7.51 -3.07 0.63
CA MET A 68 -6.46 -3.22 1.64
C MET A 68 -6.61 -2.16 2.76
N PHE A 69 -6.85 -0.89 2.43
CA PHE A 69 -7.09 0.18 3.41
C PHE A 69 -8.34 -0.11 4.25
N GLU A 70 -9.45 -0.49 3.62
CA GLU A 70 -10.71 -0.82 4.31
C GLU A 70 -10.53 -1.95 5.32
N LYS A 71 -9.68 -2.93 5.02
CA LYS A 71 -9.41 -4.06 5.92
C LYS A 71 -8.39 -3.75 7.01
N HIS A 72 -7.40 -2.91 6.73
CA HIS A 72 -6.19 -2.84 7.55
C HIS A 72 -5.87 -1.47 8.15
N VAL A 73 -6.49 -0.41 7.66
CA VAL A 73 -6.21 0.96 8.11
C VAL A 73 -7.41 1.53 8.86
N VAL A 74 -7.13 2.29 9.92
CA VAL A 74 -8.15 3.07 10.64
C VAL A 74 -8.55 4.29 9.80
N PHE A 75 -9.86 4.49 9.63
CA PHE A 75 -10.39 5.66 8.91
C PHE A 75 -9.89 6.97 9.54
N GLY A 76 -9.53 7.96 8.71
CA GLY A 76 -8.98 9.25 9.17
C GLY A 76 -7.48 9.24 9.47
N SER A 77 -6.77 8.12 9.24
CA SER A 77 -5.31 8.08 9.31
C SER A 77 -4.66 8.99 8.27
N ILE A 78 -3.43 9.43 8.55
CA ILE A 78 -2.57 10.10 7.57
C ILE A 78 -1.84 9.01 6.78
N ILE A 79 -1.96 9.03 5.46
CA ILE A 79 -1.32 8.08 4.56
C ILE A 79 -0.08 8.75 3.98
N VAL A 80 1.09 8.15 4.22
CA VAL A 80 2.39 8.64 3.75
C VAL A 80 2.87 7.70 2.64
N THR A 81 3.24 8.21 1.48
CA THR A 81 3.59 7.39 0.30
C THR A 81 4.64 8.09 -0.56
N ASP A 82 5.40 7.32 -1.34
CA ASP A 82 6.34 7.87 -2.33
C ASP A 82 5.67 8.54 -3.56
N GLY A 83 4.35 8.45 -3.64
CA GLY A 83 3.52 9.10 -4.63
C GLY A 83 3.10 8.25 -5.82
N TYR A 84 3.10 6.92 -5.69
CA TYR A 84 2.57 6.04 -6.72
C TYR A 84 1.16 6.48 -7.20
N PRO A 85 0.86 6.45 -8.52
CA PRO A 85 -0.35 7.07 -9.10
C PRO A 85 -1.70 6.60 -8.54
N SER A 86 -1.76 5.43 -7.92
CA SER A 86 -3.00 4.91 -7.32
C SER A 86 -3.35 5.59 -5.99
N TYR A 87 -2.37 6.01 -5.18
CA TYR A 87 -2.62 6.47 -3.82
C TYR A 87 -3.54 7.70 -3.72
N PRO A 88 -3.41 8.75 -4.57
CA PRO A 88 -4.31 9.91 -4.47
C PRO A 88 -5.79 9.54 -4.63
N GLY A 89 -6.09 8.64 -5.56
CA GLY A 89 -7.45 8.13 -5.76
C GLY A 89 -7.92 7.28 -4.58
N VAL A 90 -7.06 6.41 -4.05
CA VAL A 90 -7.37 5.54 -2.90
C VAL A 90 -7.65 6.37 -1.66
N VAL A 91 -6.78 7.33 -1.32
CA VAL A 91 -6.92 8.17 -0.13
C VAL A 91 -8.20 9.00 -0.18
N THR A 92 -8.51 9.55 -1.35
CA THR A 92 -9.76 10.31 -1.57
C THR A 92 -10.99 9.42 -1.34
N LEU A 93 -11.01 8.20 -1.88
CA LEU A 93 -12.13 7.27 -1.74
C LEU A 93 -12.26 6.71 -0.31
N PHE A 94 -11.14 6.43 0.35
CA PHE A 94 -11.12 5.90 1.70
C PHE A 94 -11.52 6.95 2.76
N GLY A 95 -11.29 8.24 2.49
CA GLY A 95 -11.58 9.34 3.42
C GLY A 95 -10.44 9.58 4.41
N SER A 96 -9.20 9.56 3.93
CA SER A 96 -7.98 9.82 4.70
C SER A 96 -7.25 11.08 4.22
N PHE A 97 -6.17 11.44 4.91
CA PHE A 97 -5.27 12.51 4.49
C PHE A 97 -4.05 11.93 3.76
N LEU A 98 -3.52 12.65 2.77
CA LEU A 98 -2.35 12.24 2.00
C LEU A 98 -1.17 13.16 2.34
N GLU A 99 -0.03 12.55 2.64
CA GLU A 99 1.28 13.17 2.79
C GLU A 99 2.29 12.44 1.90
N TRP A 100 3.28 13.17 1.39
CA TRP A 100 4.28 12.69 0.44
C TRP A 100 5.65 12.61 1.11
#